data_AF-A0A971B5Y9-F1
#
_entry.id   AF-A0A971B5Y9-F1
#
_cell.length_a   1.000
_cell.length_b   1.000
_cell.length_c   1.000
_cell.angle_alpha   90.00
_cell.angle_beta   90.00
_cell.angle_gamma   90.00
#
_symmetry.space_group_name_H-M   'P 1'
#
loop_
_entity.id
_entity.type
_entity.pdbx_description
1 polymer ?
#
loop_
_entity_poly.entity_id
_entity_poly.type
_entity_poly.pdbx_seq_one_letter_code
_entity_poly.pdbx_strand_id
1 'polypeptide(L)'
;QYGPARESFQQAQALKSEEKYPAEMVTRIDAIEAEQAKLAEEKERLEAEKLAREQAARKAAEAERIRLAEEKARIEAEKLAKEQAAREAAEAERIRLAEEKARLEAEKLAREQAAREAAEAEKARLEAERIAREEAARLAAEAEKARQEEEKVRLAEENRNKEYARLIMLADQAFESKQLVLAASNYKNALLLKPNEIHPKNRLVSIDSLQVVQQNDEKYRHFLVAADAGMRSNEWEKARENYGKASEIKPEEEYPQRKIREIDEILQKLAQNNKGDAPVLPVTPVEQSAPSTGQGSGPGRTITDETSALYNGIIAMADQAFDEKSYNVSRAWYYKALAVKPGEPYPTGRIAEINRIIASLQLSQLEREFQGYIDKGDEAFRTDQLAVARGWYNRSLNIKSNDSYALSQIADIQMKVEERLQGNTENVFRKYIEEGDNAFRSKNYNIARVWYHRARELKPSDPLTGEKLENVRKALSGE
;
A
#
# COMPACT_ATOMS: atom_id res chain seq x y z
N GLN A 1 -40.11 -150.14 4.82
CA GLN A 1 -40.99 -150.68 3.76
C GLN A 1 -41.30 -152.18 3.99
N TYR A 2 -41.60 -152.61 5.23
CA TYR A 2 -41.51 -154.02 5.64
C TYR A 2 -42.74 -154.58 6.37
N GLY A 3 -43.82 -153.81 6.51
CA GLY A 3 -45.07 -154.22 7.18
C GLY A 3 -45.57 -155.64 6.86
N PRO A 4 -45.71 -156.06 5.59
CA PRO A 4 -46.17 -157.41 5.25
C PRO A 4 -45.23 -158.54 5.72
N ALA A 5 -43.92 -158.27 5.76
CA ALA A 5 -42.94 -159.21 6.31
C ALA A 5 -43.01 -159.27 7.84
N ARG A 6 -43.20 -158.12 8.49
CA ARG A 6 -43.42 -157.98 9.94
C ARG A 6 -44.63 -158.79 10.39
N GLU A 7 -45.77 -158.63 9.72
CA GLU A 7 -47.01 -159.39 9.97
C GLU A 7 -46.79 -160.90 9.79
N SER A 8 -46.09 -161.30 8.72
CA SER A 8 -45.76 -162.70 8.45
C SER A 8 -44.91 -163.34 9.56
N PHE A 9 -43.87 -162.63 10.05
CA PHE A 9 -43.06 -163.12 11.17
C PHE A 9 -43.81 -163.10 12.51
N GLN A 10 -44.69 -162.12 12.76
CA GLN A 10 -45.56 -162.10 13.94
C GLN A 10 -46.53 -163.29 13.96
N GLN A 11 -47.13 -163.64 12.81
CA GLN A 11 -47.97 -164.83 12.68
C GLN A 11 -47.17 -166.13 12.89
N ALA A 12 -45.96 -166.22 12.34
CA ALA A 12 -45.07 -167.36 12.57
C ALA A 12 -44.70 -167.51 14.06
N GLN A 13 -44.41 -166.40 14.76
CA GLN A 13 -44.14 -166.39 16.20
C GLN A 13 -45.36 -166.84 17.02
N ALA A 14 -46.58 -166.44 16.62
CA ALA A 14 -47.81 -166.85 17.29
C ALA A 14 -48.13 -168.34 17.10
N LEU A 15 -47.70 -168.95 15.99
CA LEU A 15 -47.86 -170.38 15.72
C LEU A 15 -46.80 -171.27 16.40
N LYS A 16 -45.63 -170.71 16.72
CA LYS A 16 -44.55 -171.38 17.47
C LYS A 16 -43.82 -170.39 18.39
N SER A 17 -44.36 -170.20 19.60
CA SER A 17 -43.83 -169.23 20.58
C SER A 17 -42.41 -169.51 21.09
N GLU A 18 -41.90 -170.73 20.92
CA GLU A 18 -40.55 -171.14 21.39
C GLU A 18 -39.44 -170.95 20.33
N GLU A 19 -39.78 -170.71 19.05
CA GLU A 19 -38.79 -170.38 18.03
C GLU A 19 -38.43 -168.88 18.08
N LYS A 20 -37.15 -168.57 18.29
CA LYS A 20 -36.67 -167.18 18.46
C LYS A 20 -36.57 -166.40 17.16
N TYR A 21 -36.30 -167.09 16.04
CA TYR A 21 -35.99 -166.46 14.76
C TYR A 21 -37.06 -165.49 14.23
N PRO A 22 -38.39 -165.77 14.31
CA PRO A 22 -39.40 -164.80 13.92
C PRO A 22 -39.40 -163.55 14.80
N ALA A 23 -39.20 -163.69 16.13
CA ALA A 23 -39.12 -162.57 17.06
C ALA A 23 -37.91 -161.68 16.80
N GLU A 24 -36.76 -162.30 16.52
CA GLU A 24 -35.52 -161.62 16.12
C GLU A 24 -35.71 -160.88 14.78
N MET A 25 -36.43 -161.46 13.82
CA MET A 25 -36.73 -160.79 12.55
C MET A 25 -37.72 -159.62 12.69
N VAL A 26 -38.76 -159.72 13.52
CA VAL A 26 -39.64 -158.58 13.84
C VAL A 26 -38.83 -157.46 14.50
N THR A 27 -38.00 -157.79 15.49
CA THR A 27 -37.13 -156.81 16.17
C THR A 27 -36.16 -156.13 15.20
N ARG A 28 -35.61 -156.90 14.23
CA ARG A 28 -34.73 -156.38 13.19
C ARG A 28 -35.45 -155.51 12.16
N ILE A 29 -36.70 -155.84 11.82
CA ILE A 29 -37.55 -154.99 10.97
C ILE A 29 -37.86 -153.67 11.68
N ASP A 30 -38.28 -153.72 12.94
CA ASP A 30 -38.59 -152.52 13.74
C ASP A 30 -37.36 -151.61 13.90
N ALA A 31 -36.16 -152.20 14.07
CA ALA A 31 -34.90 -151.45 14.05
C ALA A 31 -34.61 -150.78 12.69
N ILE A 32 -34.82 -151.49 11.57
CA ILE A 32 -34.61 -150.95 10.22
C ILE A 32 -35.64 -149.85 9.88
N GLU A 33 -36.91 -149.98 10.29
CA GLU A 33 -37.91 -148.93 10.06
C GLU A 33 -37.69 -147.71 10.96
N ALA A 34 -37.18 -147.89 12.19
CA ALA A 34 -36.72 -146.78 13.03
C ALA A 34 -35.45 -146.09 12.48
N GLU A 35 -34.55 -146.84 11.83
CA GLU A 35 -33.38 -146.29 11.13
C GLU A 35 -33.80 -145.52 9.86
N GLN A 36 -34.73 -146.07 9.06
CA GLN A 36 -35.29 -145.40 7.88
C GLN A 36 -36.06 -144.12 8.25
N ALA A 37 -36.83 -144.13 9.35
CA ALA A 37 -37.51 -142.93 9.86
C ALA A 37 -36.50 -141.83 10.24
N LYS A 38 -35.44 -142.18 10.99
CA LYS A 38 -34.37 -141.23 11.34
C LYS A 38 -33.63 -140.70 10.10
N LEU A 39 -33.37 -141.53 9.09
CA LEU A 39 -32.77 -141.08 7.82
C LEU A 39 -33.71 -140.14 7.05
N ALA A 40 -35.03 -140.34 7.11
CA ALA A 40 -36.00 -139.45 6.49
C ALA A 40 -36.05 -138.09 7.22
N GLU A 41 -36.18 -138.08 8.55
CA GLU A 41 -36.13 -136.86 9.38
C GLU A 41 -34.80 -136.12 9.20
N GLU A 42 -33.67 -136.83 9.16
CA GLU A 42 -32.36 -136.24 8.91
C GLU A 42 -32.24 -135.66 7.50
N LYS A 43 -32.78 -136.34 6.48
CA LYS A 43 -32.82 -135.82 5.11
C LYS A 43 -33.68 -134.55 5.02
N GLU A 44 -34.87 -134.53 5.61
CA GLU A 44 -35.73 -133.34 5.64
C GLU A 44 -35.07 -132.20 6.42
N ARG A 45 -34.42 -132.48 7.55
CA ARG A 45 -33.64 -131.51 8.32
C ARG A 45 -32.51 -130.91 7.49
N LEU A 46 -31.76 -131.74 6.74
CA LEU A 46 -30.67 -131.30 5.87
C LEU A 46 -31.17 -130.51 4.64
N GLU A 47 -32.32 -130.87 4.07
CA GLU A 47 -32.94 -130.12 2.97
C GLU A 47 -33.49 -128.76 3.46
N ALA A 48 -34.10 -128.71 4.65
CA ALA A 48 -34.53 -127.48 5.31
C ALA A 48 -33.36 -126.58 5.71
N GLU A 49 -32.28 -127.14 6.28
CA GLU A 49 -31.05 -126.42 6.62
C GLU A 49 -30.40 -125.85 5.34
N LYS A 50 -30.31 -126.64 4.28
CA LYS A 50 -29.81 -126.21 2.97
C LYS A 50 -30.63 -125.05 2.40
N LEU A 51 -31.97 -125.14 2.45
CA LEU A 51 -32.86 -124.07 1.98
C LEU A 51 -32.73 -122.80 2.84
N ALA A 52 -32.66 -122.92 4.17
CA ALA A 52 -32.45 -121.80 5.08
C ALA A 52 -31.09 -121.12 4.83
N ARG A 53 -30.03 -121.92 4.63
CA ARG A 53 -28.68 -121.45 4.28
C ARG A 53 -28.64 -120.77 2.91
N GLU A 54 -29.38 -121.27 1.93
CA GLU A 54 -29.48 -120.63 0.62
C GLU A 54 -30.27 -119.30 0.70
N GLN A 55 -31.38 -119.25 1.44
CA GLN A 55 -32.12 -118.01 1.67
C GLN A 55 -31.28 -116.97 2.44
N ALA A 56 -30.51 -117.40 3.43
CA ALA A 56 -29.57 -116.54 4.16
C ALA A 56 -28.46 -116.02 3.24
N ALA A 57 -27.88 -116.86 2.39
CA ALA A 57 -26.87 -116.47 1.41
C ALA A 57 -27.43 -115.48 0.36
N ARG A 58 -28.66 -115.69 -0.13
CA ARG A 58 -29.35 -114.76 -1.04
C ARG A 58 -29.55 -113.39 -0.38
N LYS A 59 -30.06 -113.35 0.86
CA LYS A 59 -30.24 -112.09 1.63
C LYS A 59 -28.92 -111.39 1.93
N ALA A 60 -27.87 -112.13 2.26
CA ALA A 60 -26.53 -111.58 2.48
C ALA A 60 -25.96 -110.94 1.20
N ALA A 61 -26.08 -111.63 0.05
CA ALA A 61 -25.64 -111.11 -1.24
C ALA A 61 -26.48 -109.89 -1.71
N GLU A 62 -27.77 -109.84 -1.39
CA GLU A 62 -28.63 -108.69 -1.64
C GLU A 62 -28.21 -107.48 -0.78
N ALA A 63 -28.03 -107.67 0.53
CA ALA A 63 -27.55 -106.63 1.43
C ALA A 63 -26.14 -106.12 1.05
N GLU A 64 -25.23 -106.99 0.62
CA GLU A 64 -23.91 -106.60 0.12
C GLU A 64 -24.01 -105.80 -1.19
N ARG A 65 -24.89 -106.20 -2.12
CA ARG A 65 -25.14 -105.42 -3.35
C ARG A 65 -25.72 -104.03 -3.06
N ILE A 66 -26.61 -103.91 -2.07
CA ILE A 66 -27.14 -102.61 -1.63
C ILE A 66 -26.00 -101.77 -1.02
N ARG A 67 -25.23 -102.31 -0.07
CA ARG A 67 -24.10 -101.58 0.55
C ARG A 67 -23.09 -101.10 -0.49
N LEU A 68 -22.77 -101.92 -1.49
CA LEU A 68 -21.86 -101.56 -2.59
C LEU A 68 -22.45 -100.53 -3.56
N ALA A 69 -23.79 -100.45 -3.69
CA ALA A 69 -24.45 -99.40 -4.46
C ALA A 69 -24.48 -98.07 -3.71
N GLU A 70 -24.81 -98.08 -2.41
CA GLU A 70 -24.77 -96.92 -1.52
C GLU A 70 -23.35 -96.35 -1.39
N GLU A 71 -22.34 -97.22 -1.25
CA GLU A 71 -20.93 -96.84 -1.19
C GLU A 71 -20.46 -96.17 -2.49
N LYS A 72 -20.87 -96.69 -3.65
CA LYS A 72 -20.60 -96.05 -4.95
C LYS A 72 -21.30 -94.70 -5.08
N ALA A 73 -22.59 -94.62 -4.73
CA ALA A 73 -23.35 -93.38 -4.78
C ALA A 73 -22.76 -92.31 -3.84
N ARG A 74 -22.28 -92.69 -2.65
CA ARG A 74 -21.56 -91.80 -1.72
C ARG A 74 -20.27 -91.27 -2.33
N ILE A 75 -19.45 -92.13 -2.93
CA ILE A 75 -18.18 -91.74 -3.58
C ILE A 75 -18.43 -90.83 -4.78
N GLU A 76 -19.46 -91.11 -5.58
CA GLU A 76 -19.85 -90.30 -6.74
C GLU A 76 -20.38 -88.92 -6.32
N ALA A 77 -21.24 -88.85 -5.29
CA ALA A 77 -21.71 -87.60 -4.71
C ALA A 77 -20.58 -86.78 -4.06
N GLU A 78 -19.66 -87.43 -3.34
CA GLU A 78 -18.47 -86.77 -2.76
C GLU A 78 -17.55 -86.21 -3.85
N LYS A 79 -17.35 -86.95 -4.95
CA LYS A 79 -16.60 -86.47 -6.12
C LYS A 79 -17.29 -85.27 -6.77
N LEU A 80 -18.60 -85.33 -6.99
CA LEU A 80 -19.37 -84.24 -7.59
C LEU A 80 -19.32 -82.98 -6.73
N ALA A 81 -19.48 -83.12 -5.40
CA ALA A 81 -19.40 -82.01 -4.45
C ALA A 81 -17.99 -81.36 -4.44
N LYS A 82 -16.92 -82.17 -4.49
CA LYS A 82 -15.55 -81.66 -4.60
C LYS A 82 -15.30 -80.96 -5.94
N GLU A 83 -15.84 -81.48 -7.04
CA GLU A 83 -15.71 -80.86 -8.36
C GLU A 83 -16.48 -79.54 -8.44
N GLN A 84 -17.69 -79.47 -7.86
CA GLN A 84 -18.46 -78.23 -7.77
C GLN A 84 -17.75 -77.19 -6.90
N ALA A 85 -17.31 -77.55 -5.68
CA ALA A 85 -16.58 -76.64 -4.80
C ALA A 85 -15.27 -76.14 -5.43
N ALA A 86 -14.57 -76.97 -6.22
CA ALA A 86 -13.38 -76.55 -6.96
C ALA A 86 -13.71 -75.55 -8.09
N ARG A 87 -14.85 -75.71 -8.78
CA ARG A 87 -15.32 -74.75 -9.79
C ARG A 87 -15.70 -73.41 -9.15
N GLU A 88 -16.46 -73.44 -8.06
CA GLU A 88 -16.88 -72.24 -7.30
C GLU A 88 -15.68 -71.48 -6.73
N ALA A 89 -14.68 -72.18 -6.18
CA ALA A 89 -13.44 -71.57 -5.72
C ALA A 89 -12.63 -70.94 -6.86
N ALA A 90 -12.53 -71.61 -8.02
CA ALA A 90 -11.83 -71.07 -9.19
C ALA A 90 -12.56 -69.86 -9.82
N GLU A 91 -13.89 -69.82 -9.76
CA GLU A 91 -14.68 -68.66 -10.18
C GLU A 91 -14.50 -67.47 -9.23
N ALA A 92 -14.57 -67.70 -7.91
CA ALA A 92 -14.30 -66.68 -6.90
C ALA A 92 -12.88 -66.09 -7.00
N GLU A 93 -11.86 -66.91 -7.26
CA GLU A 93 -10.49 -66.42 -7.50
C GLU A 93 -10.38 -65.61 -8.80
N ARG A 94 -11.03 -66.03 -9.88
CA ARG A 94 -11.08 -65.25 -11.14
C ARG A 94 -11.77 -63.90 -10.97
N ILE A 95 -12.83 -63.82 -10.16
CA ILE A 95 -13.50 -62.55 -9.81
C ILE A 95 -12.53 -61.67 -9.00
N ARG A 96 -11.93 -62.19 -7.93
CA ARG A 96 -10.96 -61.43 -7.10
C ARG A 96 -9.82 -60.85 -7.94
N LEU A 97 -9.25 -61.64 -8.85
CA LEU A 97 -8.17 -61.20 -9.74
C LEU A 97 -8.62 -60.16 -10.78
N ALA A 98 -9.88 -60.23 -11.23
CA ALA A 98 -10.46 -59.21 -12.12
C ALA A 98 -10.70 -57.88 -11.39
N GLU A 99 -11.24 -57.93 -10.17
CA GLU A 99 -11.44 -56.76 -9.29
C GLU A 99 -10.11 -56.11 -8.90
N GLU A 100 -9.11 -56.92 -8.51
CA GLU A 100 -7.75 -56.46 -8.19
C GLU A 100 -7.10 -55.77 -9.39
N LYS A 101 -7.19 -56.35 -10.58
CA LYS A 101 -6.71 -55.73 -11.82
C LYS A 101 -7.44 -54.42 -12.12
N ALA A 102 -8.79 -54.40 -12.05
CA ALA A 102 -9.58 -53.21 -12.33
C ALA A 102 -9.26 -52.06 -11.36
N ARG A 103 -9.05 -52.38 -10.08
CA ARG A 103 -8.60 -51.42 -9.07
C ARG A 103 -7.21 -50.85 -9.40
N LEU A 104 -6.24 -51.70 -9.74
CA LEU A 104 -4.88 -51.26 -10.11
C LEU A 104 -4.88 -50.38 -11.38
N GLU A 105 -5.74 -50.69 -12.35
CA GLU A 105 -5.91 -49.92 -13.58
C GLU A 105 -6.57 -48.55 -13.31
N ALA A 106 -7.56 -48.49 -12.43
CA ALA A 106 -8.16 -47.24 -11.95
C ALA A 106 -7.19 -46.39 -11.10
N GLU A 107 -6.42 -47.00 -10.21
CA GLU A 107 -5.40 -46.33 -9.39
C GLU A 107 -4.30 -45.71 -10.29
N LYS A 108 -3.86 -46.44 -11.31
CA LYS A 108 -2.93 -45.92 -12.33
C LYS A 108 -3.52 -44.74 -13.09
N LEU A 109 -4.78 -44.81 -13.54
CA LEU A 109 -5.43 -43.73 -14.27
C LEU A 109 -5.57 -42.46 -13.41
N ALA A 110 -6.04 -42.60 -12.17
CA ALA A 110 -6.16 -41.49 -11.22
C ALA A 110 -4.80 -40.84 -10.93
N ARG A 111 -3.73 -41.65 -10.78
CA ARG A 111 -2.35 -41.15 -10.61
C ARG A 111 -1.85 -40.42 -11.85
N GLU A 112 -2.21 -40.87 -13.06
CA GLU A 112 -1.83 -40.19 -14.30
C GLU A 112 -2.60 -38.86 -14.48
N GLN A 113 -3.88 -38.81 -14.12
CA GLN A 113 -4.67 -37.57 -14.10
C GLN A 113 -4.09 -36.56 -13.11
N ALA A 114 -3.86 -36.96 -11.85
CA ALA A 114 -3.26 -36.09 -10.84
C ALA A 114 -1.85 -35.60 -11.23
N ALA A 115 -1.06 -36.41 -11.93
CA ALA A 115 0.25 -35.98 -12.45
C ALA A 115 0.14 -34.95 -13.59
N ARG A 116 -0.87 -35.06 -14.47
CA ARG A 116 -1.15 -34.07 -15.52
C ARG A 116 -1.63 -32.75 -14.92
N GLU A 117 -2.57 -32.81 -13.97
CA GLU A 117 -3.10 -31.64 -13.25
C GLU A 117 -1.99 -30.92 -12.47
N ALA A 118 -1.11 -31.66 -11.78
CA ALA A 118 0.04 -31.08 -11.09
C ALA A 118 1.02 -30.39 -12.05
N ALA A 119 1.31 -30.99 -13.21
CA ALA A 119 2.18 -30.38 -14.21
C ALA A 119 1.56 -29.13 -14.87
N GLU A 120 0.24 -29.11 -15.07
CA GLU A 120 -0.47 -27.93 -15.57
C GLU A 120 -0.50 -26.80 -14.52
N ALA A 121 -0.74 -27.13 -13.26
CA ALA A 121 -0.67 -26.18 -12.14
C ALA A 121 0.75 -25.61 -11.94
N GLU A 122 1.79 -26.44 -12.05
CA GLU A 122 3.19 -26.00 -12.00
C GLU A 122 3.52 -25.06 -13.18
N LYS A 123 3.10 -25.41 -14.40
CA LYS A 123 3.27 -24.56 -15.58
C LYS A 123 2.55 -23.22 -15.43
N ALA A 124 1.31 -23.22 -14.93
CA ALA A 124 0.54 -22.00 -14.66
C ALA A 124 1.20 -21.12 -13.59
N ARG A 125 1.74 -21.73 -12.52
CA ARG A 125 2.52 -21.03 -11.50
C ARG A 125 3.79 -20.40 -12.08
N LEU A 126 4.56 -21.15 -12.87
CA LEU A 126 5.81 -20.65 -13.47
C LEU A 126 5.55 -19.48 -14.43
N GLU A 127 4.45 -19.52 -15.19
CA GLU A 127 4.03 -18.42 -16.05
C GLU A 127 3.58 -17.18 -15.25
N ALA A 128 2.84 -17.37 -14.15
CA ALA A 128 2.49 -16.28 -13.23
C ALA A 128 3.74 -15.67 -12.56
N GLU A 129 4.72 -16.51 -12.18
CA GLU A 129 6.00 -16.08 -11.61
C GLU A 129 6.84 -15.29 -12.64
N ARG A 130 6.83 -15.71 -13.92
CA ARG A 130 7.43 -14.97 -15.04
C ARG A 130 6.81 -13.60 -15.23
N ILE A 131 5.48 -13.52 -15.31
CA ILE A 131 4.72 -12.26 -15.49
C ILE A 131 4.98 -11.31 -14.32
N ALA A 132 4.90 -11.80 -13.08
CA ALA A 132 5.18 -10.99 -11.89
C ALA A 132 6.64 -10.46 -11.87
N ARG A 133 7.60 -11.27 -12.31
CA ARG A 133 9.01 -10.85 -12.43
C ARG A 133 9.22 -9.81 -13.53
N GLU A 134 8.54 -9.92 -14.66
CA GLU A 134 8.61 -8.93 -15.75
C GLU A 134 7.97 -7.60 -15.36
N GLU A 135 6.82 -7.62 -14.66
CA GLU A 135 6.21 -6.40 -14.13
C GLU A 135 7.07 -5.75 -13.02
N ALA A 136 7.61 -6.54 -12.10
CA ALA A 136 8.55 -6.04 -11.09
C ALA A 136 9.81 -5.41 -11.73
N ALA A 137 10.34 -6.01 -12.80
CA ALA A 137 11.46 -5.45 -13.56
C ALA A 137 11.09 -4.15 -14.29
N ARG A 138 9.88 -4.06 -14.86
CA ARG A 138 9.35 -2.84 -15.49
C ARG A 138 9.25 -1.70 -14.47
N LEU A 139 8.62 -1.96 -13.32
CA LEU A 139 8.45 -0.98 -12.23
C LEU A 139 9.79 -0.56 -11.63
N ALA A 140 10.76 -1.47 -11.48
CA ALA A 140 12.10 -1.14 -11.03
C ALA A 140 12.84 -0.23 -12.03
N ALA A 141 12.74 -0.51 -13.34
CA ALA A 141 13.35 0.32 -14.39
C ALA A 141 12.68 1.71 -14.53
N GLU A 142 11.38 1.81 -14.23
CA GLU A 142 10.65 3.07 -14.17
C GLU A 142 11.05 3.92 -12.95
N ALA A 143 11.11 3.30 -11.76
CA ALA A 143 11.58 3.96 -10.54
C ALA A 143 13.04 4.41 -10.64
N GLU A 144 13.90 3.63 -11.30
CA GLU A 144 15.30 3.99 -11.56
C GLU A 144 15.42 5.20 -12.50
N LYS A 145 14.62 5.25 -13.57
CA LYS A 145 14.53 6.45 -14.44
C LYS A 145 14.05 7.68 -13.69
N ALA A 146 13.04 7.54 -12.83
CA ALA A 146 12.53 8.64 -12.01
C ALA A 146 13.62 9.20 -11.09
N ARG A 147 14.35 8.33 -10.38
CA ARG A 147 15.50 8.72 -9.53
C ARG A 147 16.59 9.45 -10.31
N GLN A 148 16.92 8.96 -11.50
CA GLN A 148 17.94 9.58 -12.37
C GLN A 148 17.50 10.97 -12.85
N GLU A 149 16.20 11.20 -13.07
CA GLU A 149 15.70 12.53 -13.43
C GLU A 149 15.62 13.48 -12.21
N GLU A 150 15.16 12.99 -11.05
CA GLU A 150 15.23 13.72 -9.77
C GLU A 150 16.67 14.14 -9.44
N GLU A 151 17.65 13.25 -9.66
CA GLU A 151 19.07 13.54 -9.45
C GLU A 151 19.63 14.56 -10.44
N LYS A 152 19.25 14.51 -11.73
CA LYS A 152 19.60 15.56 -12.70
C LYS A 152 19.02 16.91 -12.30
N VAL A 153 17.75 16.97 -11.90
CA VAL A 153 17.09 18.21 -11.44
C VAL A 153 17.78 18.75 -10.18
N ARG A 154 18.09 17.87 -9.21
CA ARG A 154 18.83 18.23 -8.00
C ARG A 154 20.21 18.81 -8.32
N LEU A 155 20.97 18.15 -9.21
CA LEU A 155 22.31 18.59 -9.62
C LEU A 155 22.28 19.88 -10.46
N ALA A 156 21.27 20.05 -11.31
CA ALA A 156 21.06 21.28 -12.09
C ALA A 156 20.76 22.48 -11.17
N GLU A 157 19.87 22.30 -10.19
CA GLU A 157 19.57 23.33 -9.19
C GLU A 157 20.78 23.58 -8.26
N GLU A 158 21.54 22.55 -7.87
CA GLU A 158 22.78 22.71 -7.09
C GLU A 158 23.83 23.54 -7.87
N ASN A 159 24.04 23.26 -9.16
CA ASN A 159 24.97 24.01 -10.01
C ASN A 159 24.49 25.44 -10.27
N ARG A 160 23.18 25.64 -10.46
CA ARG A 160 22.54 26.96 -10.54
C ARG A 160 22.73 27.76 -9.25
N ASN A 161 22.61 27.12 -8.09
CA ASN A 161 22.87 27.73 -6.78
C ASN A 161 24.35 28.12 -6.60
N LYS A 162 25.29 27.26 -7.03
CA LYS A 162 26.74 27.57 -7.01
C LYS A 162 27.09 28.75 -7.89
N GLU A 163 26.63 28.80 -9.13
CA GLU A 163 26.94 29.91 -10.03
C GLU A 163 26.22 31.21 -9.63
N TYR A 164 24.99 31.12 -9.10
CA TYR A 164 24.32 32.27 -8.46
C TYR A 164 25.16 32.84 -7.31
N ALA A 165 25.62 32.01 -6.38
CA ALA A 165 26.47 32.44 -5.27
C ALA A 165 27.80 33.04 -5.76
N ARG A 166 28.42 32.45 -6.79
CA ARG A 166 29.65 32.97 -7.42
C ARG A 166 29.44 34.35 -8.04
N LEU A 167 28.33 34.54 -8.76
CA LEU A 167 27.99 35.82 -9.39
C LEU A 167 27.67 36.90 -8.35
N ILE A 168 26.96 36.57 -7.27
CA ILE A 168 26.72 37.50 -6.15
C ILE A 168 28.04 37.93 -5.49
N MET A 169 28.93 36.98 -5.16
CA MET A 169 30.24 37.27 -4.58
C MET A 169 31.07 38.22 -5.46
N LEU A 170 31.11 37.97 -6.77
CA LEU A 170 31.80 38.83 -7.75
C LEU A 170 31.11 40.18 -7.96
N ALA A 171 29.80 40.28 -7.72
CA ALA A 171 29.04 41.51 -7.83
C ALA A 171 29.25 42.42 -6.61
N ASP A 172 29.20 41.88 -5.40
CA ASP A 172 29.50 42.61 -4.16
C ASP A 172 30.96 43.08 -4.14
N GLN A 173 31.93 42.22 -4.50
CA GLN A 173 33.34 42.61 -4.59
C GLN A 173 33.56 43.75 -5.61
N ALA A 174 32.89 43.70 -6.77
CA ALA A 174 32.95 44.77 -7.76
C ALA A 174 32.28 46.07 -7.26
N PHE A 175 31.18 45.95 -6.51
CA PHE A 175 30.46 47.08 -5.92
C PHE A 175 31.31 47.80 -4.86
N GLU A 176 31.92 47.06 -3.94
CA GLU A 176 32.86 47.58 -2.93
C GLU A 176 34.08 48.24 -3.59
N SER A 177 34.59 47.65 -4.68
CA SER A 177 35.65 48.21 -5.51
C SER A 177 35.22 49.42 -6.36
N LYS A 178 33.98 49.91 -6.21
CA LYS A 178 33.34 51.00 -6.99
C LYS A 178 33.28 50.74 -8.50
N GLN A 179 33.45 49.51 -8.96
CA GLN A 179 33.34 49.10 -10.36
C GLN A 179 31.87 48.90 -10.75
N LEU A 180 31.07 49.97 -10.65
CA LEU A 180 29.61 49.94 -10.69
C LEU A 180 29.03 49.22 -11.93
N VAL A 181 29.66 49.39 -13.11
CA VAL A 181 29.23 48.73 -14.36
C VAL A 181 29.44 47.21 -14.31
N LEU A 182 30.57 46.74 -13.76
CA LEU A 182 30.87 45.31 -13.59
C LEU A 182 29.95 44.69 -12.54
N ALA A 183 29.73 45.38 -11.43
CA ALA A 183 28.79 44.97 -10.40
C ALA A 183 27.37 44.81 -10.97
N ALA A 184 26.88 45.79 -11.73
CA ALA A 184 25.56 45.73 -12.36
C ALA A 184 25.44 44.59 -13.37
N SER A 185 26.50 44.27 -14.12
CA SER A 185 26.55 43.11 -15.02
C SER A 185 26.39 41.80 -14.23
N ASN A 186 27.19 41.61 -13.17
CA ASN A 186 27.17 40.40 -12.36
C ASN A 186 25.83 40.22 -11.61
N TYR A 187 25.23 41.28 -11.06
CA TYR A 187 23.89 41.20 -10.46
C TYR A 187 22.78 40.90 -11.48
N LYS A 188 22.86 41.43 -12.71
CA LYS A 188 21.91 41.09 -13.79
C LYS A 188 22.05 39.63 -14.19
N ASN A 189 23.28 39.11 -14.31
CA ASN A 189 23.53 37.69 -14.59
C ASN A 189 23.03 36.77 -13.45
N ALA A 190 23.22 37.17 -12.19
CA ALA A 190 22.66 36.45 -11.04
C ALA A 190 21.12 36.40 -11.08
N LEU A 191 20.46 37.47 -11.53
CA LEU A 191 19.01 37.51 -11.72
C LEU A 191 18.52 36.69 -12.92
N LEU A 192 19.32 36.49 -13.96
CA LEU A 192 18.99 35.52 -15.03
C LEU A 192 18.92 34.09 -14.48
N LEU A 193 19.81 33.73 -13.54
CA LEU A 193 19.73 32.43 -12.85
C LEU A 193 18.55 32.38 -11.87
N LYS A 194 18.31 33.44 -11.09
CA LYS A 194 17.23 33.50 -10.08
C LYS A 194 16.48 34.83 -10.10
N PRO A 195 15.42 34.97 -10.93
CA PRO A 195 14.70 36.24 -11.12
C PRO A 195 14.00 36.82 -9.88
N ASN A 196 13.81 36.05 -8.82
CA ASN A 196 13.05 36.45 -7.64
C ASN A 196 13.91 37.00 -6.49
N GLU A 197 15.22 36.84 -6.54
CA GLU A 197 16.16 37.20 -5.47
C GLU A 197 16.17 38.71 -5.18
N ILE A 198 16.22 39.07 -3.89
CA ILE A 198 16.02 40.46 -3.42
C ILE A 198 17.34 41.24 -3.39
N HIS A 199 18.41 40.63 -2.87
CA HIS A 199 19.74 41.23 -2.76
C HIS A 199 20.27 41.84 -4.08
N PRO A 200 20.34 41.10 -5.21
CA PRO A 200 20.78 41.67 -6.48
C PRO A 200 19.88 42.80 -7.01
N LYS A 201 18.56 42.77 -6.74
CA LYS A 201 17.64 43.85 -7.16
C LYS A 201 17.93 45.14 -6.39
N ASN A 202 18.06 45.04 -5.06
CA ASN A 202 18.35 46.19 -4.21
C ASN A 202 19.73 46.79 -4.56
N ARG A 203 20.73 45.94 -4.81
CA ARG A 203 22.06 46.38 -5.25
C ARG A 203 22.04 47.10 -6.59
N LEU A 204 21.25 46.62 -7.56
CA LEU A 204 21.07 47.32 -8.85
C LEU A 204 20.47 48.72 -8.67
N VAL A 205 19.40 48.86 -7.89
CA VAL A 205 18.80 50.18 -7.59
C VAL A 205 19.80 51.12 -6.92
N SER A 206 20.65 50.61 -6.01
CA SER A 206 21.74 51.39 -5.42
C SER A 206 22.80 51.79 -6.44
N ILE A 207 23.15 50.93 -7.39
CA ILE A 207 24.10 51.24 -8.47
C ILE A 207 23.55 52.33 -9.38
N ASP A 208 22.31 52.18 -9.85
CA ASP A 208 21.67 53.14 -10.75
C ASP A 208 21.58 54.52 -10.07
N SER A 209 21.25 54.56 -8.77
CA SER A 209 21.24 55.78 -7.95
C SER A 209 22.63 56.42 -7.83
N LEU A 210 23.68 55.62 -7.57
CA LEU A 210 25.06 56.11 -7.48
C LEU A 210 25.59 56.63 -8.83
N GLN A 211 25.18 56.01 -9.95
CA GLN A 211 25.54 56.48 -11.29
C GLN A 211 24.86 57.80 -11.64
N VAL A 212 23.59 58.00 -11.27
CA VAL A 212 22.90 59.29 -11.42
C VAL A 212 23.60 60.39 -10.61
N VAL A 213 23.98 60.11 -9.35
CA VAL A 213 24.74 61.06 -8.52
C VAL A 213 26.09 61.39 -9.18
N GLN A 214 26.86 60.40 -9.64
CA GLN A 214 28.14 60.63 -10.31
C GLN A 214 28.01 61.49 -11.58
N GLN A 215 27.03 61.19 -12.44
CA GLN A 215 26.78 61.99 -13.65
C GLN A 215 26.35 63.42 -13.33
N ASN A 216 25.55 63.62 -12.29
CA ASN A 216 25.11 64.96 -11.88
C ASN A 216 26.28 65.75 -11.25
N ASP A 217 27.12 65.10 -10.45
CA ASP A 217 28.39 65.65 -9.96
C ASP A 217 29.33 66.09 -11.09
N GLU A 218 29.43 65.32 -12.17
CA GLU A 218 30.24 65.65 -13.35
C GLU A 218 29.66 66.84 -14.13
N LYS A 219 28.35 66.84 -14.42
CA LYS A 219 27.66 67.95 -15.08
C LYS A 219 27.76 69.24 -14.24
N TYR A 220 27.54 69.13 -12.93
CA TYR A 220 27.66 70.25 -11.98
C TYR A 220 29.06 70.86 -12.01
N ARG A 221 30.12 70.05 -11.91
CA ARG A 221 31.51 70.53 -12.06
C ARG A 221 31.77 71.17 -13.42
N HIS A 222 31.24 70.61 -14.51
CA HIS A 222 31.40 71.16 -15.85
C HIS A 222 30.76 72.56 -15.97
N PHE A 223 29.51 72.72 -15.52
CA PHE A 223 28.83 74.00 -15.54
C PHE A 223 29.45 75.04 -14.60
N LEU A 224 29.95 74.65 -13.42
CA LEU A 224 30.73 75.54 -12.55
C LEU A 224 32.00 76.06 -13.24
N VAL A 225 32.80 75.18 -13.86
CA VAL A 225 34.03 75.58 -14.55
C VAL A 225 33.74 76.54 -15.72
N ALA A 226 32.65 76.31 -16.45
CA ALA A 226 32.19 77.22 -17.51
C ALA A 226 31.70 78.57 -16.95
N ALA A 227 30.95 78.57 -15.86
CA ALA A 227 30.42 79.77 -15.23
C ALA A 227 31.53 80.64 -14.60
N ASP A 228 32.44 80.02 -13.84
CA ASP A 228 33.62 80.67 -13.27
C ASP A 228 34.55 81.25 -14.36
N ALA A 229 34.60 80.62 -15.54
CA ALA A 229 35.31 81.16 -16.70
C ALA A 229 34.60 82.38 -17.29
N GLY A 230 33.26 82.32 -17.47
CA GLY A 230 32.45 83.46 -17.89
C GLY A 230 32.63 84.67 -16.97
N MET A 231 32.65 84.46 -15.64
CA MET A 231 32.94 85.51 -14.65
C MET A 231 34.28 86.19 -14.88
N ARG A 232 35.36 85.41 -15.11
CA ARG A 232 36.72 85.97 -15.35
C ARG A 232 36.83 86.73 -16.67
N SER A 233 35.99 86.41 -17.65
CA SER A 233 35.93 87.08 -18.95
C SER A 233 34.88 88.20 -19.01
N ASN A 234 34.23 88.54 -17.90
CA ASN A 234 33.11 89.50 -17.82
C ASN A 234 31.90 89.12 -18.71
N GLU A 235 31.75 87.84 -19.07
CA GLU A 235 30.63 87.33 -19.87
C GLU A 235 29.40 87.03 -18.99
N TRP A 236 28.89 88.07 -18.33
CA TRP A 236 27.93 87.98 -17.23
C TRP A 236 26.72 87.09 -17.51
N GLU A 237 26.03 87.27 -18.64
CA GLU A 237 24.84 86.47 -18.99
C GLU A 237 25.16 84.98 -19.20
N LYS A 238 26.31 84.65 -19.80
CA LYS A 238 26.76 83.26 -19.94
C LYS A 238 27.16 82.66 -18.60
N ALA A 239 27.81 83.44 -17.72
CA ALA A 239 28.11 83.00 -16.36
C ALA A 239 26.81 82.70 -15.59
N ARG A 240 25.82 83.58 -15.70
CA ARG A 240 24.49 83.47 -15.10
C ARG A 240 23.75 82.21 -15.56
N GLU A 241 23.73 81.97 -16.88
CA GLU A 241 23.13 80.78 -17.48
C GLU A 241 23.77 79.48 -16.97
N ASN A 242 25.10 79.43 -16.89
CA ASN A 242 25.81 78.22 -16.46
C ASN A 242 25.73 77.99 -14.94
N TYR A 243 25.75 79.03 -14.09
CA TYR A 243 25.41 78.86 -12.67
C TYR A 243 23.94 78.45 -12.49
N GLY A 244 23.02 78.92 -13.34
CA GLY A 244 21.63 78.48 -13.38
C GLY A 244 21.52 76.96 -13.57
N LYS A 245 22.13 76.44 -14.65
CA LYS A 245 22.20 75.00 -14.93
C LYS A 245 22.89 74.20 -13.81
N ALA A 246 23.92 74.76 -13.17
CA ALA A 246 24.52 74.15 -11.99
C ALA A 246 23.53 74.06 -10.81
N SER A 247 22.76 75.13 -10.55
CA SER A 247 21.73 75.17 -9.50
C SER A 247 20.49 74.34 -9.81
N GLU A 248 20.20 74.04 -11.08
CA GLU A 248 19.15 73.08 -11.48
C GLU A 248 19.55 71.63 -11.18
N ILE A 249 20.85 71.32 -11.27
CA ILE A 249 21.40 69.98 -11.00
C ILE A 249 21.62 69.75 -9.50
N LYS A 250 21.94 70.81 -8.75
CA LYS A 250 22.07 70.82 -7.28
C LYS A 250 21.42 72.07 -6.66
N PRO A 251 20.10 72.08 -6.43
CA PRO A 251 19.40 73.20 -5.80
C PRO A 251 19.73 73.39 -4.32
N GLU A 252 20.45 72.45 -3.69
CA GLU A 252 20.98 72.55 -2.33
C GLU A 252 22.30 73.33 -2.22
N GLU A 253 23.00 73.57 -3.33
CA GLU A 253 24.33 74.19 -3.33
C GLU A 253 24.25 75.74 -3.32
N GLU A 254 24.78 76.36 -2.27
CA GLU A 254 24.71 77.82 -2.10
C GLU A 254 25.65 78.60 -3.05
N TYR A 255 26.73 77.97 -3.54
CA TYR A 255 27.75 78.64 -4.36
C TYR A 255 27.22 79.17 -5.72
N PRO A 256 26.56 78.36 -6.57
CA PRO A 256 25.92 78.87 -7.79
C PRO A 256 24.89 79.97 -7.48
N GLN A 257 24.04 79.76 -6.47
CA GLN A 257 22.96 80.69 -6.12
C GLN A 257 23.48 82.05 -5.67
N ARG A 258 24.54 82.08 -4.86
CA ARG A 258 25.23 83.30 -4.44
C ARG A 258 25.88 84.00 -5.63
N LYS A 259 26.47 83.25 -6.57
CA LYS A 259 27.06 83.81 -7.80
C LYS A 259 26.04 84.37 -8.78
N ILE A 260 24.85 83.77 -8.91
CA ILE A 260 23.74 84.35 -9.70
C ILE A 260 23.35 85.72 -9.14
N ARG A 261 23.18 85.84 -7.81
CA ARG A 261 22.87 87.13 -7.14
C ARG A 261 23.95 88.19 -7.37
N GLU A 262 25.22 87.79 -7.27
CA GLU A 262 26.38 88.65 -7.56
C GLU A 262 26.36 89.17 -9.00
N ILE A 263 25.99 88.33 -9.98
CA ILE A 263 25.85 88.72 -11.38
C ILE A 263 24.63 89.62 -11.61
N ASP A 264 23.48 89.31 -11.01
CA ASP A 264 22.26 90.14 -11.11
C ASP A 264 22.54 91.59 -10.63
N GLU A 265 23.29 91.75 -9.54
CA GLU A 265 23.78 93.04 -9.07
C GLU A 265 24.73 93.75 -10.06
N ILE A 266 25.66 93.01 -10.69
CA ILE A 266 26.60 93.57 -11.67
C ILE A 266 25.85 94.04 -12.92
N LEU A 267 24.94 93.22 -13.44
CA LEU A 267 24.07 93.56 -14.58
C LEU A 267 23.20 94.77 -14.27
N GLN A 268 22.62 94.86 -13.07
CA GLN A 268 21.84 96.03 -12.65
C GLN A 268 22.68 97.31 -12.61
N LYS A 269 23.91 97.25 -12.09
CA LYS A 269 24.84 98.39 -12.04
C LYS A 269 25.29 98.83 -13.45
N LEU A 270 25.56 97.88 -14.35
CA LEU A 270 25.86 98.17 -15.76
C LEU A 270 24.65 98.82 -16.49
N ALA A 271 23.43 98.32 -16.25
CA ALA A 271 22.20 98.87 -16.81
C ALA A 271 21.82 100.25 -16.24
N GLN A 272 22.35 100.64 -15.08
CA GLN A 272 22.23 102.00 -14.53
C GLN A 272 23.28 102.93 -15.12
N ASN A 273 24.55 102.50 -15.23
CA ASN A 273 25.61 103.30 -15.84
C ASN A 273 25.36 103.64 -17.32
N ASN A 274 24.64 102.78 -18.05
CA ASN A 274 24.24 103.03 -19.44
C ASN A 274 23.00 103.93 -19.60
N LYS A 275 22.43 104.51 -18.53
CA LYS A 275 21.29 105.45 -18.60
C LYS A 275 21.71 106.93 -18.50
N GLY A 276 22.79 107.26 -19.21
CA GLY A 276 23.45 108.57 -19.21
C GLY A 276 22.97 109.57 -20.26
N ASP A 277 21.91 109.28 -21.04
CA ASP A 277 21.33 110.18 -22.05
C ASP A 277 19.80 110.24 -21.95
N ALA A 278 19.22 111.38 -22.32
CA ALA A 278 17.83 111.81 -22.05
C ALA A 278 16.89 111.66 -23.29
N PRO A 279 15.56 111.96 -23.26
CA PRO A 279 14.74 112.59 -22.21
C PRO A 279 13.42 111.83 -21.86
N VAL A 280 12.34 112.55 -21.50
CA VAL A 280 11.21 112.09 -20.66
C VAL A 280 9.82 112.46 -21.25
N LEU A 281 8.73 111.86 -20.72
CA LEU A 281 7.29 112.26 -20.77
C LEU A 281 6.41 111.74 -21.94
N PRO A 282 5.05 111.66 -21.81
CA PRO A 282 4.16 111.63 -20.62
C PRO A 282 2.94 110.64 -20.69
N VAL A 283 2.02 110.79 -19.71
CA VAL A 283 0.56 110.46 -19.64
C VAL A 283 0.02 109.01 -19.46
N THR A 284 -1.10 108.96 -18.73
CA THR A 284 -2.12 107.89 -18.52
C THR A 284 -3.50 108.45 -19.01
N PRO A 285 -4.71 107.83 -18.85
CA PRO A 285 -5.11 106.53 -18.24
C PRO A 285 -6.20 105.71 -19.02
N VAL A 286 -6.67 104.56 -18.47
CA VAL A 286 -8.03 103.92 -18.65
C VAL A 286 -8.41 103.43 -20.07
N GLU A 287 -8.98 102.23 -20.35
CA GLU A 287 -9.31 100.99 -19.59
C GLU A 287 -9.20 99.76 -20.56
N GLN A 288 -9.98 98.66 -20.65
CA GLN A 288 -11.22 98.11 -20.05
C GLN A 288 -11.28 96.56 -20.22
N SER A 289 -12.21 95.89 -19.52
CA SER A 289 -12.84 94.57 -19.83
C SER A 289 -12.01 93.26 -19.80
N ALA A 290 -12.54 92.25 -19.10
CA ALA A 290 -12.25 90.83 -19.29
C ALA A 290 -13.32 90.16 -20.17
N PRO A 291 -13.13 88.89 -20.59
CA PRO A 291 -13.84 87.86 -19.84
C PRO A 291 -13.01 86.61 -19.48
N SER A 292 -13.65 85.74 -18.69
CA SER A 292 -13.27 84.37 -18.27
C SER A 292 -12.60 83.50 -19.35
N THR A 293 -11.79 82.48 -19.04
CA THR A 293 -11.90 81.54 -17.90
C THR A 293 -10.55 81.07 -17.33
N GLY A 294 -10.44 80.94 -16.01
CA GLY A 294 -9.34 80.25 -15.32
C GLY A 294 -9.41 80.45 -13.82
N GLN A 295 -9.46 79.38 -13.02
CA GLN A 295 -9.66 79.49 -11.56
C GLN A 295 -8.39 80.00 -10.87
N GLY A 296 -8.51 81.10 -10.13
CA GLY A 296 -7.48 81.62 -9.23
C GLY A 296 -7.30 80.81 -7.95
N SER A 297 -7.07 79.50 -8.09
CA SER A 297 -6.69 78.60 -6.99
C SER A 297 -5.17 78.43 -7.01
N GLY A 298 -4.46 79.02 -6.04
CA GLY A 298 -2.99 79.01 -6.02
C GLY A 298 -2.40 77.62 -5.72
N PRO A 299 -1.53 77.06 -6.58
CA PRO A 299 -0.85 75.80 -6.32
C PRO A 299 0.50 76.05 -5.62
N GLY A 300 0.48 76.33 -4.31
CA GLY A 300 1.65 76.20 -3.44
C GLY A 300 2.02 74.73 -3.16
N ARG A 301 1.83 73.87 -4.17
CA ARG A 301 1.68 72.41 -4.10
C ARG A 301 1.87 71.80 -5.48
N THR A 302 2.96 71.07 -5.68
CA THR A 302 3.15 70.13 -6.80
C THR A 302 3.99 68.94 -6.34
N ILE A 303 5.22 69.17 -5.87
CA ILE A 303 6.16 68.11 -5.46
C ILE A 303 5.59 67.24 -4.31
N THR A 304 4.87 67.85 -3.36
CA THR A 304 4.14 67.14 -2.29
C THR A 304 2.95 66.35 -2.82
N ASP A 305 2.27 66.86 -3.83
CA ASP A 305 0.95 66.42 -4.27
C ASP A 305 1.07 65.32 -5.32
N GLU A 306 2.06 65.38 -6.22
CA GLU A 306 2.45 64.30 -7.12
C GLU A 306 2.96 63.09 -6.32
N THR A 307 3.81 63.32 -5.31
CA THR A 307 4.28 62.25 -4.40
C THR A 307 3.12 61.64 -3.61
N SER A 308 2.17 62.46 -3.14
CA SER A 308 0.97 61.98 -2.43
C SER A 308 -0.02 61.27 -3.36
N ALA A 309 -0.19 61.72 -4.60
CA ALA A 309 -1.04 61.06 -5.60
C ALA A 309 -0.45 59.71 -6.03
N LEU A 310 0.87 59.64 -6.24
CA LEU A 310 1.59 58.39 -6.51
C LEU A 310 1.47 57.42 -5.35
N TYR A 311 1.66 57.89 -4.11
CA TYR A 311 1.44 57.10 -2.90
C TYR A 311 0.00 56.57 -2.84
N ASN A 312 -1.01 57.44 -2.94
CA ASN A 312 -2.43 57.06 -2.88
C ASN A 312 -2.83 56.07 -3.98
N GLY A 313 -2.30 56.23 -5.20
CA GLY A 313 -2.53 55.28 -6.29
C GLY A 313 -1.91 53.90 -6.04
N ILE A 314 -0.71 53.85 -5.43
CA ILE A 314 -0.07 52.61 -5.01
C ILE A 314 -0.84 51.95 -3.85
N ILE A 315 -1.38 52.73 -2.90
CA ILE A 315 -2.26 52.24 -1.84
C ILE A 315 -3.53 51.61 -2.43
N ALA A 316 -4.22 52.29 -3.35
CA ALA A 316 -5.41 51.74 -4.00
C ALA A 316 -5.14 50.40 -4.71
N MET A 317 -3.99 50.25 -5.38
CA MET A 317 -3.57 48.97 -5.99
C MET A 317 -3.22 47.89 -4.94
N ALA A 318 -2.68 48.28 -3.78
CA ALA A 318 -2.41 47.36 -2.68
C ALA A 318 -3.69 46.87 -1.99
N ASP A 319 -4.64 47.78 -1.78
CA ASP A 319 -5.94 47.52 -1.17
C ASP A 319 -6.80 46.65 -2.09
N GLN A 320 -6.92 46.99 -3.38
CA GLN A 320 -7.62 46.15 -4.37
C GLN A 320 -7.04 44.73 -4.40
N ALA A 321 -5.71 44.59 -4.46
CA ALA A 321 -5.08 43.27 -4.44
C ALA A 321 -5.22 42.53 -3.08
N PHE A 322 -5.56 43.23 -1.99
CA PHE A 322 -5.92 42.60 -0.71
C PHE A 322 -7.33 42.03 -0.77
N ASP A 323 -8.28 42.81 -1.26
CA ASP A 323 -9.71 42.44 -1.31
C ASP A 323 -9.97 41.34 -2.36
N GLU A 324 -9.21 41.33 -3.45
CA GLU A 324 -9.08 40.21 -4.40
C GLU A 324 -8.42 38.96 -3.78
N LYS A 325 -7.92 39.03 -2.54
CA LYS A 325 -7.20 37.97 -1.80
C LYS A 325 -5.87 37.57 -2.45
N SER A 326 -5.36 38.41 -3.35
CA SER A 326 -4.03 38.32 -3.98
C SER A 326 -2.93 38.79 -3.02
N TYR A 327 -2.91 38.24 -1.79
CA TYR A 327 -2.14 38.75 -0.65
C TYR A 327 -0.64 38.97 -0.94
N ASN A 328 -0.01 38.10 -1.74
CA ASN A 328 1.38 38.27 -2.15
C ASN A 328 1.61 39.50 -3.04
N VAL A 329 0.66 39.81 -3.94
CA VAL A 329 0.67 40.99 -4.82
C VAL A 329 0.39 42.25 -4.00
N SER A 330 -0.63 42.20 -3.14
CA SER A 330 -0.96 43.27 -2.19
C SER A 330 0.23 43.68 -1.31
N ARG A 331 0.92 42.70 -0.72
CA ARG A 331 2.13 42.92 0.10
C ARG A 331 3.24 43.61 -0.68
N ALA A 332 3.44 43.25 -1.97
CA ALA A 332 4.42 43.91 -2.82
C ALA A 332 4.06 45.39 -3.10
N TRP A 333 2.78 45.70 -3.32
CA TRP A 333 2.32 47.08 -3.48
C TRP A 333 2.41 47.90 -2.18
N TYR A 334 2.10 47.33 -1.01
CA TYR A 334 2.33 48.03 0.27
C TYR A 334 3.82 48.29 0.54
N TYR A 335 4.73 47.37 0.21
CA TYR A 335 6.17 47.65 0.26
C TYR A 335 6.57 48.77 -0.71
N LYS A 336 5.97 48.83 -1.90
CA LYS A 336 6.17 49.94 -2.86
C LYS A 336 5.64 51.27 -2.32
N ALA A 337 4.55 51.28 -1.54
CA ALA A 337 4.04 52.48 -0.88
C ALA A 337 5.05 53.01 0.15
N LEU A 338 5.65 52.13 0.95
CA LEU A 338 6.69 52.48 1.92
C LEU A 338 8.00 52.96 1.26
N ALA A 339 8.28 52.54 0.03
CA ALA A 339 9.40 53.06 -0.74
C ALA A 339 9.15 54.50 -1.26
N VAL A 340 7.90 54.87 -1.55
CA VAL A 340 7.52 56.24 -1.92
C VAL A 340 7.36 57.15 -0.69
N LYS A 341 6.86 56.61 0.43
CA LYS A 341 6.67 57.35 1.68
C LYS A 341 7.09 56.49 2.89
N PRO A 342 8.36 56.53 3.30
CA PRO A 342 8.87 55.75 4.42
C PRO A 342 8.22 56.12 5.76
N GLY A 343 8.11 55.15 6.67
CA GLY A 343 7.59 55.35 8.03
C GLY A 343 6.06 55.36 8.16
N GLU A 344 5.31 55.24 7.06
CA GLU A 344 3.84 55.25 7.12
C GLU A 344 3.26 54.04 7.89
N PRO A 345 2.33 54.27 8.83
CA PRO A 345 1.79 53.20 9.67
C PRO A 345 0.82 52.28 8.91
N TYR A 346 0.06 52.82 7.95
CA TYR A 346 -1.00 52.06 7.27
C TYR A 346 -0.45 50.87 6.44
N PRO A 347 0.51 51.05 5.51
CA PRO A 347 1.05 49.91 4.75
C PRO A 347 1.80 48.92 5.65
N THR A 348 2.50 49.43 6.68
CA THR A 348 3.21 48.62 7.67
C THR A 348 2.26 47.69 8.43
N GLY A 349 1.10 48.20 8.86
CA GLY A 349 0.04 47.42 9.49
C GLY A 349 -0.54 46.36 8.56
N ARG A 350 -0.84 46.72 7.30
CA ARG A 350 -1.40 45.82 6.29
C ARG A 350 -0.41 44.72 5.87
N ILE A 351 0.88 45.01 5.78
CA ILE A 351 1.93 43.98 5.58
C ILE A 351 1.95 42.99 6.75
N ALA A 352 1.85 43.45 8.00
CA ALA A 352 1.81 42.58 9.17
C ALA A 352 0.53 41.72 9.22
N GLU A 353 -0.61 42.27 8.80
CA GLU A 353 -1.87 41.54 8.62
C GLU A 353 -1.74 40.44 7.55
N ILE A 354 -1.24 40.79 6.35
CA ILE A 354 -0.99 39.83 5.27
C ILE A 354 -0.05 38.71 5.70
N ASN A 355 1.03 39.02 6.42
CA ASN A 355 1.98 38.01 6.89
C ASN A 355 1.30 36.98 7.81
N ARG A 356 0.35 37.40 8.65
CA ARG A 356 -0.47 36.49 9.48
C ARG A 356 -1.43 35.66 8.62
N ILE A 357 -2.09 36.28 7.64
CA ILE A 357 -3.02 35.60 6.72
C ILE A 357 -2.29 34.52 5.90
N ILE A 358 -1.13 34.84 5.32
CA ILE A 358 -0.33 33.88 4.54
C ILE A 358 0.15 32.72 5.43
N ALA A 359 0.65 33.01 6.64
CA ALA A 359 1.06 31.96 7.57
C ALA A 359 -0.12 31.05 7.98
N SER A 360 -1.30 31.63 8.23
CA SER A 360 -2.52 30.88 8.54
C SER A 360 -2.99 30.03 7.36
N LEU A 361 -2.97 30.55 6.13
CA LEU A 361 -3.33 29.81 4.92
C LEU A 361 -2.39 28.64 4.65
N GLN A 362 -1.08 28.84 4.82
CA GLN A 362 -0.08 27.79 4.59
C GLN A 362 -0.12 26.71 5.69
N LEU A 363 -0.33 27.09 6.95
CA LEU A 363 -0.62 26.13 8.02
C LEU A 363 -1.91 25.34 7.73
N SER A 364 -2.97 26.02 7.31
CA SER A 364 -4.25 25.40 6.93
C SER A 364 -4.14 24.47 5.71
N GLN A 365 -3.21 24.74 4.79
CA GLN A 365 -2.90 23.81 3.69
C GLN A 365 -2.15 22.57 4.18
N LEU A 366 -1.10 22.73 4.97
CA LEU A 366 -0.36 21.60 5.57
C LEU A 366 -1.28 20.74 6.46
N GLU A 367 -2.24 21.35 7.16
CA GLU A 367 -3.25 20.66 7.97
C GLU A 367 -4.21 19.83 7.09
N ARG A 368 -4.66 20.37 5.94
CA ARG A 368 -5.46 19.62 4.95
C ARG A 368 -4.68 18.50 4.28
N GLU A 369 -3.41 18.72 3.94
CA GLU A 369 -2.54 17.70 3.35
C GLU A 369 -2.24 16.57 4.35
N PHE A 370 -1.97 16.93 5.61
CA PHE A 370 -1.85 15.98 6.71
C PHE A 370 -3.12 15.14 6.86
N GLN A 371 -4.30 15.77 6.99
CA GLN A 371 -5.57 15.05 7.13
C GLN A 371 -5.86 14.16 5.91
N GLY A 372 -5.62 14.67 4.70
CA GLY A 372 -5.79 13.90 3.46
C GLY A 372 -4.80 12.74 3.28
N TYR A 373 -3.73 12.66 4.08
CA TYR A 373 -2.90 11.46 4.22
C TYR A 373 -3.40 10.53 5.34
N ILE A 374 -3.95 11.06 6.43
CA ILE A 374 -4.62 10.25 7.46
C ILE A 374 -5.83 9.51 6.87
N ASP A 375 -6.74 10.21 6.19
CA ASP A 375 -7.97 9.65 5.62
C ASP A 375 -7.68 8.48 4.66
N LYS A 376 -6.64 8.62 3.82
CA LYS A 376 -6.16 7.58 2.90
C LYS A 376 -5.45 6.43 3.61
N GLY A 377 -4.76 6.72 4.72
CA GLY A 377 -4.21 5.71 5.62
C GLY A 377 -5.32 4.86 6.23
N ASP A 378 -6.35 5.51 6.79
CA ASP A 378 -7.50 4.85 7.42
C ASP A 378 -8.37 4.09 6.39
N GLU A 379 -8.51 4.58 5.16
CA GLU A 379 -9.18 3.86 4.07
C GLU A 379 -8.40 2.63 3.61
N ALA A 380 -7.10 2.78 3.33
CA ALA A 380 -6.23 1.65 2.98
C ALA A 380 -6.15 0.63 4.12
N PHE A 381 -6.23 1.07 5.38
CA PHE A 381 -6.18 0.19 6.55
C PHE A 381 -7.50 -0.57 6.76
N ARG A 382 -8.66 0.10 6.64
CA ARG A 382 -9.98 -0.56 6.66
C ARG A 382 -10.19 -1.54 5.50
N THR A 383 -9.52 -1.33 4.37
CA THR A 383 -9.52 -2.23 3.22
C THR A 383 -8.37 -3.25 3.24
N ASP A 384 -7.70 -3.41 4.38
CA ASP A 384 -6.65 -4.41 4.64
C ASP A 384 -5.37 -4.28 3.78
N GLN A 385 -5.20 -3.14 3.10
CA GLN A 385 -4.03 -2.82 2.29
C GLN A 385 -2.87 -2.32 3.17
N LEU A 386 -2.44 -3.15 4.12
CA LEU A 386 -1.50 -2.82 5.20
C LEU A 386 -0.24 -2.06 4.74
N ALA A 387 0.35 -2.47 3.61
CA ALA A 387 1.53 -1.81 3.04
C ALA A 387 1.24 -0.40 2.48
N VAL A 388 0.06 -0.21 1.87
CA VAL A 388 -0.40 1.09 1.32
C VAL A 388 -0.74 2.04 2.47
N ALA A 389 -1.46 1.55 3.49
CA ALA A 389 -1.79 2.31 4.69
C ALA A 389 -0.54 2.84 5.39
N ARG A 390 0.46 1.98 5.61
CA ARG A 390 1.77 2.36 6.17
C ARG A 390 2.46 3.43 5.31
N GLY A 391 2.31 3.36 3.98
CA GLY A 391 2.82 4.36 3.04
C GLY A 391 2.12 5.73 3.12
N TRP A 392 0.87 5.79 3.57
CA TRP A 392 0.15 7.05 3.79
C TRP A 392 0.45 7.67 5.16
N TYR A 393 0.44 6.88 6.24
CA TYR A 393 0.81 7.40 7.57
C TYR A 393 2.25 7.93 7.62
N ASN A 394 3.22 7.29 6.96
CA ASN A 394 4.57 7.86 6.87
C ASN A 394 4.62 9.20 6.10
N ARG A 395 3.69 9.45 5.17
CA ARG A 395 3.56 10.76 4.50
C ARG A 395 2.92 11.83 5.40
N SER A 396 2.00 11.46 6.28
CA SER A 396 1.47 12.41 7.29
C SER A 396 2.54 12.78 8.33
N LEU A 397 3.39 11.82 8.74
CA LEU A 397 4.52 12.08 9.64
C LEU A 397 5.60 13.00 9.04
N ASN A 398 5.73 13.08 7.71
CA ASN A 398 6.60 14.09 7.08
C ASN A 398 6.09 15.54 7.28
N ILE A 399 4.81 15.73 7.66
CA ILE A 399 4.23 17.04 8.01
C ILE A 399 4.19 17.22 9.55
N LYS A 400 3.83 16.17 10.29
CA LYS A 400 3.79 16.16 11.77
C LYS A 400 4.51 14.92 12.32
N SER A 401 5.83 14.99 12.48
CA SER A 401 6.68 13.84 12.85
C SER A 401 6.32 13.15 14.17
N ASN A 402 5.65 13.89 15.07
CA ASN A 402 5.31 13.43 16.41
C ASN A 402 3.80 13.17 16.56
N ASP A 403 3.07 12.99 15.46
CA ASP A 403 1.64 12.72 15.52
C ASP A 403 1.35 11.32 16.12
N SER A 404 0.76 11.34 17.31
CA SER A 404 0.49 10.12 18.08
C SER A 404 -0.52 9.16 17.42
N TYR A 405 -1.41 9.66 16.56
CA TYR A 405 -2.37 8.81 15.86
C TYR A 405 -1.67 8.04 14.74
N ALA A 406 -1.00 8.73 13.82
CA ALA A 406 -0.26 8.10 12.73
C ALA A 406 0.83 7.13 13.22
N LEU A 407 1.53 7.47 14.31
CA LEU A 407 2.49 6.55 14.95
C LEU A 407 1.79 5.28 15.47
N SER A 408 0.64 5.40 16.15
CA SER A 408 -0.11 4.23 16.63
C SER A 408 -0.64 3.36 15.48
N GLN A 409 -1.18 3.94 14.41
CA GLN A 409 -1.67 3.19 13.25
C GLN A 409 -0.54 2.42 12.53
N ILE A 410 0.69 2.96 12.49
CA ILE A 410 1.86 2.24 11.95
C ILE A 410 2.24 1.03 12.83
N ALA A 411 2.15 1.15 14.15
CA ALA A 411 2.40 0.03 15.07
C ALA A 411 1.31 -1.05 14.99
N ASP A 412 0.04 -0.67 14.81
CA ASP A 412 -1.10 -1.58 14.58
C ASP A 412 -0.89 -2.40 13.30
N ILE A 413 -0.49 -1.73 12.20
CA ILE A 413 -0.07 -2.40 10.96
C ILE A 413 1.07 -3.39 11.18
N GLN A 414 2.13 -3.00 11.90
CA GLN A 414 3.27 -3.87 12.14
C GLN A 414 2.86 -5.13 12.92
N MET A 415 2.02 -4.98 13.94
CA MET A 415 1.48 -6.08 14.74
C MET A 415 0.59 -7.03 13.90
N LYS A 416 -0.29 -6.49 13.04
CA LYS A 416 -1.10 -7.30 12.10
C LYS A 416 -0.27 -8.03 11.03
N VAL A 417 0.85 -7.45 10.60
CA VAL A 417 1.79 -8.13 9.68
C VAL A 417 2.52 -9.26 10.38
N GLU A 418 2.99 -9.06 11.62
CA GLU A 418 3.64 -10.11 12.41
C GLU A 418 2.69 -11.27 12.74
N GLU A 419 1.43 -10.99 13.06
CA GLU A 419 0.40 -12.00 13.26
C GLU A 419 0.26 -12.92 12.05
N ARG A 420 0.10 -12.33 10.85
CA ARG A 420 -0.09 -13.05 9.59
C ARG A 420 1.12 -13.89 9.18
N LEU A 421 2.33 -13.42 9.47
CA LEU A 421 3.57 -14.08 9.08
C LEU A 421 3.99 -15.21 10.05
N GLN A 422 3.57 -15.14 11.32
CA GLN A 422 4.07 -16.04 12.37
C GLN A 422 2.97 -16.87 13.07
N GLY A 423 1.69 -16.57 12.86
CA GLY A 423 0.56 -17.24 13.53
C GLY A 423 0.54 -17.06 15.06
N ASN A 424 1.34 -16.12 15.59
CA ASN A 424 1.65 -16.02 17.01
C ASN A 424 0.77 -14.98 17.71
N THR A 425 -0.54 -15.23 17.72
CA THR A 425 -1.57 -14.37 18.32
C THR A 425 -1.27 -14.05 19.80
N GLU A 426 -0.59 -14.96 20.54
CA GLU A 426 -0.20 -14.75 21.93
C GLU A 426 0.83 -13.62 22.11
N ASN A 427 1.88 -13.59 21.28
CA ASN A 427 2.88 -12.52 21.34
C ASN A 427 2.32 -11.19 20.83
N VAL A 428 1.43 -11.21 19.83
CA VAL A 428 0.78 -10.00 19.30
C VAL A 428 -0.22 -9.42 20.31
N PHE A 429 -1.02 -10.27 20.97
CA PHE A 429 -1.88 -9.88 22.09
C PHE A 429 -1.10 -9.20 23.20
N ARG A 430 0.05 -9.77 23.59
CA ARG A 430 0.93 -9.20 24.62
C ARG A 430 1.45 -7.80 24.24
N LYS A 431 1.84 -7.59 22.98
CA LYS A 431 2.26 -6.28 22.48
C LYS A 431 1.14 -5.23 22.53
N TYR A 432 -0.10 -5.59 22.16
CA TYR A 432 -1.24 -4.66 22.31
C TYR A 432 -1.51 -4.30 23.78
N ILE A 433 -1.36 -5.24 24.71
CA ILE A 433 -1.47 -4.92 26.16
C ILE A 433 -0.33 -3.99 26.61
N GLU A 434 0.90 -4.22 26.15
CA GLU A 434 2.08 -3.41 26.48
C GLU A 434 1.98 -1.97 25.95
N GLU A 435 1.56 -1.79 24.69
CA GLU A 435 1.33 -0.47 24.10
C GLU A 435 0.13 0.25 24.74
N GLY A 436 -0.92 -0.47 25.11
CA GLY A 436 -2.02 0.07 25.91
C GLY A 436 -1.55 0.58 27.27
N ASP A 437 -0.72 -0.19 27.96
CA ASP A 437 -0.13 0.16 29.25
C ASP A 437 0.86 1.34 29.15
N ASN A 438 1.64 1.42 28.06
CA ASN A 438 2.49 2.58 27.77
C ASN A 438 1.65 3.84 27.58
N ALA A 439 0.63 3.79 26.71
CA ALA A 439 -0.29 4.90 26.48
C ALA A 439 -1.03 5.31 27.76
N PHE A 440 -1.44 4.35 28.60
CA PHE A 440 -2.11 4.61 29.88
C PHE A 440 -1.20 5.33 30.88
N ARG A 441 0.05 4.87 31.03
CA ARG A 441 1.07 5.54 31.87
C ARG A 441 1.35 6.96 31.39
N SER A 442 1.38 7.19 30.08
CA SER A 442 1.49 8.51 29.46
C SER A 442 0.22 9.37 29.52
N LYS A 443 -0.85 8.90 30.17
CA LYS A 443 -2.19 9.53 30.23
C LYS A 443 -2.89 9.75 28.88
N ASN A 444 -2.42 9.06 27.84
CA ASN A 444 -3.03 9.06 26.51
C ASN A 444 -4.22 8.07 26.47
N TYR A 445 -5.21 8.27 27.33
CA TYR A 445 -6.28 7.29 27.61
C TYR A 445 -7.10 6.89 26.37
N ASN A 446 -7.26 7.80 25.39
CA ASN A 446 -7.91 7.48 24.12
C ASN A 446 -7.10 6.48 23.27
N ILE A 447 -5.77 6.56 23.29
CA ILE A 447 -4.87 5.62 22.59
C ILE A 447 -4.82 4.29 23.36
N ALA A 448 -4.73 4.35 24.70
CA ALA A 448 -4.80 3.16 25.54
C ALA A 448 -6.09 2.35 25.28
N ARG A 449 -7.24 3.03 25.13
CA ARG A 449 -8.53 2.42 24.77
C ARG A 449 -8.46 1.65 23.45
N VAL A 450 -7.84 2.23 22.42
CA VAL A 450 -7.68 1.58 21.10
C VAL A 450 -6.84 0.32 21.23
N TRP A 451 -5.70 0.39 21.93
CA TRP A 451 -4.83 -0.77 22.13
C TRP A 451 -5.48 -1.90 22.93
N TYR A 452 -6.18 -1.61 24.02
CA TYR A 452 -6.90 -2.64 24.76
C TYR A 452 -8.11 -3.20 23.98
N HIS A 453 -8.73 -2.42 23.09
CA HIS A 453 -9.69 -2.96 22.13
C HIS A 453 -9.03 -3.90 21.10
N ARG A 454 -7.85 -3.59 20.57
CA ARG A 454 -7.09 -4.50 19.70
C ARG A 454 -6.71 -5.81 20.40
N ALA A 455 -6.25 -5.74 21.65
CA ALA A 455 -6.03 -6.94 22.47
C ALA A 455 -7.32 -7.78 22.60
N ARG A 456 -8.46 -7.13 22.83
CA ARG A 456 -9.77 -7.81 22.93
C ARG A 456 -10.32 -8.33 21.61
N GLU A 457 -9.96 -7.74 20.47
CA GLU A 457 -10.26 -8.28 19.14
C GLU A 457 -9.54 -9.64 18.94
N LEU A 458 -8.30 -9.78 19.42
CA LEU A 458 -7.57 -11.06 19.38
C LEU A 458 -8.04 -12.07 20.42
N LYS A 459 -8.39 -11.63 21.63
CA LYS A 459 -8.90 -12.50 22.70
C LYS A 459 -10.15 -11.92 23.37
N PRO A 460 -11.36 -12.15 22.80
CA PRO A 460 -12.60 -11.59 23.35
C PRO A 460 -12.96 -12.08 24.76
N SER A 461 -12.45 -13.25 25.17
CA SER A 461 -12.70 -13.88 26.47
C SER A 461 -11.60 -13.67 27.51
N ASP A 462 -10.56 -12.88 27.21
CA ASP A 462 -9.47 -12.65 28.16
C ASP A 462 -9.86 -11.54 29.17
N PRO A 463 -9.95 -11.85 30.47
CA PRO A 463 -10.47 -10.93 31.48
C PRO A 463 -9.59 -9.69 31.69
N LEU A 464 -8.29 -9.78 31.37
CA LEU A 464 -7.36 -8.65 31.47
C LEU A 464 -7.81 -7.49 30.57
N THR A 465 -8.34 -7.79 29.39
CA THR A 465 -8.81 -6.76 28.46
C THR A 465 -10.00 -5.97 29.01
N GLY A 466 -10.89 -6.64 29.76
CA GLY A 466 -12.04 -6.01 30.43
C GLY A 466 -11.59 -5.09 31.56
N GLU A 467 -10.69 -5.57 32.42
CA GLU A 467 -10.12 -4.78 33.52
C GLU A 467 -9.42 -3.51 33.02
N LYS A 468 -8.54 -3.65 32.02
CA LYS A 468 -7.79 -2.54 31.42
C LYS A 468 -8.71 -1.49 30.78
N LEU A 469 -9.79 -1.92 30.12
CA LEU A 469 -10.78 -1.01 29.53
C LEU A 469 -11.63 -0.28 30.59
N GLU A 470 -11.98 -0.91 31.71
CA GLU A 470 -12.69 -0.23 32.80
C GLU A 470 -11.78 0.76 33.55
N ASN A 471 -10.49 0.43 33.72
CA ASN A 471 -9.49 1.36 34.26
C ASN A 471 -9.33 2.60 33.35
N VAL A 472 -9.43 2.44 32.02
CA VAL A 472 -9.53 3.55 31.06
C VAL A 472 -10.84 4.32 31.18
N ARG A 473 -11.98 3.64 31.38
CA ARG A 473 -13.30 4.29 31.54
C ARG A 473 -13.30 5.25 32.74
N LYS A 474 -12.76 4.80 33.87
CA LYS A 474 -12.61 5.59 35.11
C LYS A 474 -11.69 6.80 34.92
N ALA A 475 -10.49 6.56 34.39
CA ALA A 475 -9.52 7.63 34.09
C ALA A 475 -10.03 8.69 33.09
N LEU A 476 -10.97 8.33 32.21
CA LEU A 476 -11.65 9.28 31.30
C LEU A 476 -12.86 10.01 31.91
N SER A 477 -13.46 9.46 32.99
CA SER A 477 -14.62 10.06 33.68
C SER A 477 -14.25 10.85 34.94
N GLY A 478 -13.04 10.64 35.49
CA GLY A 478 -12.61 11.23 36.75
C GLY A 478 -13.05 10.45 37.99
N GLU A 479 -13.41 9.17 37.81
CA GLU A 479 -13.67 8.18 38.86
C GLU A 479 -12.37 7.50 39.34
#